data_AF-A0A0Q5GRZ3-F1
#
_entry.id   AF-A0A0Q5GRZ3-F1
#
_cell.length_a   1.000
_cell.length_b   1.000
_cell.length_c   1.000
_cell.angle_alpha   90.00
_cell.angle_beta   90.00
_cell.angle_gamma   90.00
#
_symmetry.space_group_name_H-M   'P 1'
#
loop_
_entity.id
_entity.type
_entity.pdbx_description
1 polymer ?
#
loop_
_entity_poly.entity_id
_entity_poly.type
_entity_poly.pdbx_seq_one_letter_code
_entity_poly.pdbx_strand_id
1 'polypeptide(L)'
;MSTVTPDTVERSRLRQAALSRWDNEGGAGSGRPERIDSFRRQEADATKLTDTELVHLRLRVIALENLMISILAGSSEWQLREARAMAAYISPRPGATQHPLTIHAAEHMVDLVQRAVHFRSPSVTYPET
;
A
#
# COMPACT_ATOMS: atom_id res chain seq x y z
N MET A 1 -26.37 -28.53 -1.47
CA MET A 1 -25.03 -28.82 -2.06
C MET A 1 -24.66 -27.63 -2.92
N SER A 2 -23.90 -26.67 -2.37
CA SER A 2 -23.57 -25.42 -3.08
C SER A 2 -22.46 -25.69 -4.09
N THR A 3 -22.78 -25.52 -5.38
CA THR A 3 -21.84 -25.65 -6.50
C THR A 3 -20.93 -24.44 -6.53
N VAL A 4 -19.72 -24.59 -5.98
CA VAL A 4 -18.65 -23.59 -6.14
C VAL A 4 -18.27 -23.56 -7.62
N THR A 5 -18.51 -22.43 -8.28
CA THR A 5 -18.15 -22.24 -9.68
C THR A 5 -16.62 -22.21 -9.83
N PRO A 6 -16.05 -22.77 -10.91
CA PRO A 6 -14.60 -22.88 -11.09
C PRO A 6 -13.89 -21.51 -11.04
N ASP A 7 -14.56 -20.43 -11.48
CA ASP A 7 -14.07 -19.04 -11.41
C ASP A 7 -13.84 -18.56 -9.96
N THR A 8 -14.70 -18.97 -9.02
CA THR A 8 -14.53 -18.60 -7.59
C THR A 8 -13.32 -19.31 -6.98
N VAL A 9 -13.03 -20.54 -7.41
CA VAL A 9 -11.86 -21.31 -6.98
C VAL A 9 -10.59 -20.70 -7.53
N GLU A 10 -10.61 -20.27 -8.79
CA GLU A 10 -9.48 -19.63 -9.47
C GLU A 10 -9.11 -18.30 -8.81
N ARG A 11 -10.11 -17.44 -8.51
CA ARG A 11 -9.90 -16.18 -7.78
C ARG A 11 -9.38 -16.39 -6.36
N SER A 12 -9.86 -17.43 -5.67
CA SER A 12 -9.36 -17.78 -4.34
C SER A 12 -7.89 -18.20 -4.38
N ARG A 13 -7.50 -18.97 -5.40
CA ARG A 13 -6.10 -19.38 -5.63
C ARG A 13 -5.20 -18.20 -5.99
N LEU A 14 -5.66 -17.29 -6.86
CA LEU A 14 -4.92 -16.08 -7.21
C LEU A 14 -4.74 -15.16 -6.00
N ARG A 15 -5.77 -15.03 -5.16
CA ARG A 15 -5.70 -14.29 -3.89
C ARG A 15 -4.72 -14.94 -2.91
N GLN A 16 -4.77 -16.27 -2.74
CA GLN A 16 -3.83 -16.99 -1.88
C GLN A 16 -2.39 -16.89 -2.39
N ALA A 17 -2.18 -16.93 -3.70
CA ALA A 17 -0.86 -16.75 -4.31
C ALA A 17 -0.32 -15.34 -4.08
N ALA A 18 -1.15 -14.30 -4.23
CA ALA A 18 -0.76 -12.92 -3.96
C ALA A 18 -0.42 -12.67 -2.48
N LEU A 19 -1.19 -13.26 -1.55
CA LEU A 19 -0.91 -13.19 -0.11
C LEU A 19 0.34 -13.99 0.26
N SER A 20 0.52 -15.18 -0.31
CA SER A 20 1.72 -15.99 -0.07
C SER A 20 2.99 -15.33 -0.62
N ARG A 21 2.90 -14.60 -1.75
CA ARG A 21 4.02 -13.81 -2.29
C ARG A 21 4.40 -12.66 -1.35
N TRP A 22 3.40 -12.02 -0.75
CA TRP A 22 3.62 -10.98 0.25
C TRP A 22 4.28 -11.51 1.52
N ASP A 23 3.83 -12.67 2.01
CA ASP A 23 4.41 -13.34 3.19
C ASP A 23 5.85 -13.83 2.94
N ASN A 24 6.19 -14.23 1.71
CA ASN A 24 7.49 -14.82 1.37
C ASN A 24 8.58 -13.82 0.94
N GLU A 25 8.24 -12.61 0.47
CA GLU A 25 9.24 -11.67 -0.09
C GLU A 25 9.51 -10.44 0.77
N GLY A 26 8.80 -10.24 1.89
CA GLY A 26 9.13 -9.20 2.87
C GLY A 26 9.46 -7.84 2.25
N GLY A 27 8.64 -7.36 1.30
CA GLY A 27 8.65 -6.00 0.74
C GLY A 27 9.93 -5.47 0.05
N ALA A 28 11.06 -6.16 0.10
CA ALA A 28 12.35 -5.67 -0.38
C ALA A 28 13.12 -6.78 -1.11
N GLY A 29 12.74 -7.03 -2.36
CA GLY A 29 13.41 -8.02 -3.20
C GLY A 29 14.84 -7.62 -3.53
N SER A 30 15.82 -8.39 -3.04
CA SER A 30 17.20 -8.35 -3.52
C SER A 30 17.27 -8.83 -4.97
N GLY A 31 17.93 -8.03 -5.82
CA GLY A 31 18.00 -8.24 -7.26
C GLY A 31 18.80 -9.49 -7.62
N ARG A 32 18.15 -10.44 -8.32
CA ARG A 32 18.80 -11.54 -9.04
C ARG A 32 18.30 -11.53 -10.50
N PRO A 33 19.14 -11.85 -11.51
CA PRO A 33 18.79 -11.69 -12.93
C PRO A 33 17.59 -12.51 -13.43
N GLU A 34 17.15 -13.52 -12.69
CA GLU A 34 15.94 -14.32 -13.02
C GLU A 34 14.62 -13.53 -12.90
N ARG A 35 14.69 -12.28 -12.41
CA ARG A 35 13.56 -11.35 -12.32
C ARG A 35 13.05 -10.87 -13.69
N ILE A 36 13.86 -10.77 -14.74
CA ILE A 36 13.39 -10.13 -15.98
C ILE A 36 12.26 -10.94 -16.67
N ASP A 37 12.34 -12.27 -16.66
CA ASP A 37 11.33 -13.13 -17.29
C ASP A 37 10.09 -13.35 -16.41
N SER A 38 10.27 -13.32 -15.08
CA SER A 38 9.16 -13.39 -14.14
C SER A 38 8.38 -12.08 -14.06
N PHE A 39 9.03 -10.92 -14.15
CA PHE A 39 8.37 -9.62 -14.26
C PHE A 39 7.55 -9.51 -15.55
N ARG A 40 8.09 -9.94 -16.71
CA ARG A 40 7.37 -9.93 -17.99
C ARG A 40 6.16 -10.87 -18.01
N ARG A 41 6.25 -12.03 -17.35
CA ARG A 41 5.12 -12.97 -17.19
C ARG A 41 4.09 -12.47 -16.18
N GLN A 42 4.50 -11.71 -15.18
CA GLN A 42 3.65 -11.16 -14.13
C GLN A 42 2.93 -9.87 -14.56
N GLU A 43 3.53 -9.07 -15.46
CA GLU A 43 2.85 -7.98 -16.17
C GLU A 43 1.71 -8.54 -17.06
N ALA A 44 1.96 -9.65 -17.76
CA ALA A 44 0.94 -10.29 -18.60
C ALA A 44 -0.28 -10.81 -17.81
N ASP A 45 -0.11 -11.16 -16.53
CA ASP A 45 -1.17 -11.63 -15.63
C ASP A 45 -1.85 -10.50 -14.85
N ALA A 46 -1.12 -9.42 -14.55
CA ALA A 46 -1.67 -8.17 -14.02
C ALA A 46 -2.62 -7.47 -15.02
N THR A 47 -2.55 -7.83 -16.31
CA THR A 47 -3.33 -7.22 -17.39
C THR A 47 -4.76 -7.78 -17.49
N LYS A 48 -5.22 -8.67 -16.60
CA LYS A 48 -6.57 -9.25 -16.67
C LYS A 48 -7.37 -9.20 -15.37
N LEU A 49 -7.25 -8.11 -14.59
CA LEU A 49 -8.26 -7.83 -13.57
C LEU A 49 -9.56 -7.41 -14.25
N THR A 50 -10.68 -8.02 -13.84
CA THR A 50 -12.00 -7.56 -14.29
C THR A 50 -12.31 -6.19 -13.68
N ASP A 51 -13.16 -5.38 -14.33
CA ASP A 51 -13.52 -4.04 -13.84
C ASP A 51 -14.05 -4.08 -12.39
N THR A 52 -14.80 -5.12 -12.03
CA THR A 52 -15.30 -5.33 -10.67
C THR A 52 -14.18 -5.57 -9.66
N GLU A 53 -13.13 -6.30 -10.04
CA GLU A 53 -11.98 -6.56 -9.18
C GLU A 53 -11.14 -5.29 -8.98
N LEU A 54 -10.99 -4.48 -10.03
CA LEU A 54 -10.31 -3.19 -9.94
C LEU A 54 -11.07 -2.23 -9.02
N VAL A 55 -12.40 -2.18 -9.12
CA VAL A 55 -13.26 -1.39 -8.22
C VAL A 55 -13.11 -1.87 -6.77
N HIS A 56 -13.15 -3.18 -6.53
CA HIS A 56 -12.96 -3.73 -5.18
C HIS A 56 -11.57 -3.44 -4.63
N LEU A 57 -10.52 -3.52 -5.46
CA LEU A 57 -9.17 -3.17 -5.04
C LEU A 57 -9.07 -1.69 -4.67
N ARG A 58 -9.67 -0.80 -5.47
CA ARG A 58 -9.72 0.63 -5.18
C ARG A 58 -10.44 0.94 -3.87
N LEU A 59 -11.59 0.30 -3.61
CA LEU A 59 -12.31 0.45 -2.34
C LEU A 59 -11.47 0.00 -1.14
N ARG A 60 -10.71 -1.09 -1.28
CA ARG A 60 -9.80 -1.56 -0.24
C ARG A 60 -8.66 -0.59 0.01
N VAL A 61 -8.07 -0.02 -1.05
CA VAL A 61 -7.01 1.00 -0.91
C VAL A 61 -7.53 2.24 -0.19
N ILE A 62 -8.71 2.74 -0.56
CA ILE A 62 -9.36 3.87 0.14
C ILE A 62 -9.58 3.56 1.63
N ALA A 63 -10.04 2.34 1.95
CA ALA A 63 -10.24 1.93 3.33
C ALA A 63 -8.91 1.87 4.11
N LEU A 64 -7.85 1.37 3.49
CA LEU A 64 -6.51 1.32 4.10
C LEU A 64 -5.94 2.73 4.31
N GLU A 65 -6.10 3.65 3.36
CA GLU A 65 -5.70 5.05 3.51
C GLU A 65 -6.40 5.70 4.70
N ASN A 66 -7.72 5.52 4.82
CA ASN A 66 -8.49 6.07 5.94
C ASN A 66 -8.06 5.46 7.29
N LEU A 67 -7.78 4.16 7.33
CA LEU A 67 -7.26 3.51 8.52
C LEU A 67 -5.88 4.08 8.91
N MET A 68 -4.99 4.27 7.94
CA MET A 68 -3.68 4.87 8.17
C MET A 68 -3.78 6.30 8.67
N ILE A 69 -4.68 7.12 8.11
CA ILE A 69 -4.94 8.49 8.59
C ILE A 69 -5.37 8.47 10.06
N SER A 70 -6.29 7.57 10.43
CA SER A 70 -6.76 7.42 11.81
C SER A 70 -5.62 7.06 12.77
N ILE A 71 -4.78 6.10 12.39
CA ILE A 71 -3.60 5.69 13.18
C ILE A 71 -2.61 6.86 13.33
N LEU A 72 -2.31 7.57 12.24
CA LEU A 72 -1.41 8.71 12.24
C LEU A 72 -1.96 9.88 13.07
N ALA A 73 -3.27 10.14 13.04
CA ALA A 73 -3.88 11.19 13.85
C ALA A 73 -3.69 10.95 15.36
N GLY A 74 -3.66 9.69 15.79
CA GLY A 74 -3.36 9.31 17.19
C GLY A 74 -1.86 9.26 17.54
N SER A 75 -0.97 9.51 16.58
CA SER A 75 0.48 9.35 16.77
C SER A 75 1.16 10.60 17.36
N SER A 76 2.31 10.40 18.00
CA SER A 76 3.16 11.48 18.49
C SER A 76 3.83 12.26 17.34
N GLU A 77 4.28 13.49 17.62
CA GLU A 77 5.03 14.30 16.64
C GLU A 77 6.27 13.61 16.10
N TRP A 78 6.97 12.86 16.96
CA TRP A 78 8.15 12.10 16.55
C TRP A 78 7.76 11.01 15.54
N GLN A 79 6.72 10.23 15.81
CA GLN A 79 6.22 9.21 14.88
C GLN A 79 5.75 9.81 13.55
N LEU A 80 5.09 10.98 13.57
CA LEU A 80 4.70 11.68 12.34
C LEU A 80 5.90 12.16 11.52
N ARG A 81 6.99 12.60 12.18
CA ARG A 81 8.24 12.95 11.48
C ARG A 81 8.90 11.72 10.86
N GLU A 82 8.98 10.61 11.58
CA GLU A 82 9.53 9.36 11.05
C GLU A 82 8.69 8.86 9.86
N ALA A 83 7.36 8.90 9.96
CA ALA A 83 6.47 8.54 8.86
C ALA A 83 6.70 9.39 7.60
N ARG A 84 6.96 10.70 7.75
CA ARG A 84 7.38 11.55 6.62
C ARG A 84 8.77 11.19 6.09
N ALA A 85 9.71 10.87 6.97
CA ALA A 85 11.05 10.46 6.57
C ALA A 85 11.02 9.16 5.74
N MET A 86 10.07 8.25 6.02
CA MET A 86 9.86 7.03 5.23
C MET A 86 9.61 7.30 3.73
N ALA A 87 8.96 8.42 3.38
CA ALA A 87 8.75 8.80 1.98
C ALA A 87 10.07 9.00 1.23
N ALA A 88 11.10 9.55 1.90
CA ALA A 88 12.41 9.78 1.29
C ALA A 88 13.14 8.48 0.93
N TYR A 89 12.86 7.37 1.62
CA TYR A 89 13.49 6.08 1.36
C TYR A 89 12.93 5.37 0.13
N ILE A 90 11.67 5.67 -0.24
CA ILE A 90 11.08 5.10 -1.45
C ILE A 90 11.30 5.97 -2.68
N SER A 91 11.53 7.28 -2.52
CA SER A 91 11.85 8.18 -3.63
C SER A 91 13.09 7.71 -4.42
N PRO A 92 13.12 7.88 -5.76
CA PRO A 92 14.28 7.53 -6.56
C PRO A 92 15.53 8.30 -6.09
N ARG A 93 16.63 7.56 -5.88
CA ARG A 93 17.90 8.15 -5.44
C ARG A 93 18.49 9.06 -6.52
N PRO A 94 19.27 10.09 -6.16
CA PRO A 94 20.04 10.86 -7.12
C PRO A 94 20.92 9.94 -7.99
N GLY A 95 20.83 10.09 -9.31
CA GLY A 95 21.54 9.25 -10.28
C GLY A 95 20.84 7.94 -10.67
N ALA A 96 19.73 7.56 -10.03
CA ALA A 96 18.89 6.46 -10.47
C ALA A 96 17.78 6.94 -11.43
N THR A 97 17.19 6.01 -12.18
CA THR A 97 16.03 6.29 -13.05
C THR A 97 14.87 6.84 -12.22
N GLN A 98 14.41 8.03 -12.59
CA GLN A 98 13.27 8.70 -11.95
C GLN A 98 11.98 8.04 -12.43
N HIS A 99 11.50 7.02 -11.71
CA HIS A 99 10.25 6.34 -12.03
C HIS A 99 9.05 7.16 -11.51
N PRO A 100 8.15 7.67 -12.37
CA PRO A 100 7.06 8.56 -11.95
C PRO A 100 6.14 7.96 -10.88
N LEU A 101 5.84 6.66 -10.96
CA LEU A 101 5.00 5.98 -9.97
C LEU A 101 5.63 5.97 -8.58
N THR A 102 6.95 5.86 -8.50
CA THR A 102 7.69 5.85 -7.23
C THR A 102 7.71 7.25 -6.60
N ILE A 103 7.83 8.30 -7.42
CA ILE A 103 7.73 9.70 -6.98
C ILE A 103 6.33 9.96 -6.42
N HIS A 104 5.28 9.60 -7.17
CA HIS A 104 3.91 9.77 -6.71
C HIS A 104 3.61 8.98 -5.43
N ALA A 105 4.15 7.77 -5.28
CA ALA A 105 4.00 7.01 -4.04
C ALA A 105 4.61 7.75 -2.84
N ALA A 106 5.79 8.37 -3.00
CA ALA A 106 6.42 9.17 -1.95
C ALA A 106 5.59 10.43 -1.62
N GLU A 107 5.09 11.13 -2.63
CA GLU A 107 4.19 12.29 -2.44
C GLU A 107 2.92 11.88 -1.68
N HIS A 108 2.31 10.76 -2.05
CA HIS A 108 1.12 10.22 -1.38
C HIS A 108 1.39 9.87 0.09
N MET A 109 2.56 9.33 0.44
CA MET A 109 2.93 9.08 1.83
C MET A 109 3.00 10.38 2.64
N VAL A 110 3.57 11.45 2.06
CA VAL A 110 3.65 12.76 2.72
C VAL A 110 2.25 13.35 2.91
N ASP A 111 1.40 13.28 1.88
CA ASP A 111 0.01 13.77 1.92
C ASP A 111 -0.82 13.07 3.01
N LEU A 112 -0.70 11.74 3.15
CA LEU A 112 -1.39 10.98 4.20
C LEU A 112 -1.04 11.49 5.60
N VAL A 113 0.24 11.78 5.86
CA VAL A 113 0.66 12.32 7.16
C VAL A 113 0.13 13.74 7.36
N GLN A 114 0.13 14.58 6.33
CA GLN A 114 -0.42 15.94 6.41
C GLN A 114 -1.93 15.91 6.70
N ARG A 115 -2.68 15.07 5.99
CA ARG A 115 -4.12 14.87 6.22
C ARG A 115 -4.41 14.40 7.64
N ALA A 116 -3.61 13.49 8.18
CA ALA A 116 -3.76 13.01 9.55
C ALA A 116 -3.65 14.11 10.62
N VAL A 117 -2.82 15.13 10.39
CA VAL A 117 -2.69 16.28 11.32
C VAL A 117 -4.03 17.01 11.48
N HIS A 118 -4.84 17.11 10.43
CA HIS A 118 -6.15 17.76 10.49
C HIS A 118 -7.19 17.00 11.31
N PHE A 119 -7.00 15.70 11.53
CA PHE A 119 -7.91 14.84 12.31
C PHE A 119 -7.47 14.67 13.77
N ARG A 120 -6.42 15.36 14.20
CA ARG A 120 -6.00 15.34 15.61
C ARG A 120 -7.06 16.06 16.43
N SER A 121 -7.71 15.31 17.33
CA SER A 121 -8.59 15.91 18.32
C SER A 121 -7.79 16.92 19.15
N PRO A 122 -8.29 18.16 19.35
CA PRO A 122 -7.71 19.03 20.37
C PRO A 122 -7.79 18.26 21.69
N SER A 123 -6.67 18.17 22.41
CA SER A 123 -6.64 17.57 23.74
C SER A 123 -7.77 18.19 24.56
N VAL A 124 -8.78 17.40 24.91
CA VAL A 124 -9.83 17.82 25.82
C VAL A 124 -9.17 17.84 27.20
N THR A 125 -8.64 19.01 27.57
CA THR A 125 -8.17 19.27 28.93
C THR A 125 -9.42 19.47 29.78
N TYR A 126 -9.79 18.46 30.57
CA TYR A 126 -10.76 18.65 31.65
C TYR A 126 -10.08 19.51 32.73
N PRO A 127 -10.70 20.62 33.18
CA PRO A 127 -10.17 21.38 34.30
C PRO A 127 -10.28 20.52 35.57
N GLU A 128 -9.17 20.37 36.29
CA GLU A 128 -9.17 19.83 37.64
C GLU A 128 -9.96 20.79 38.55
N THR A 129 -10.94 20.25 39.28
CA THR A 129 -11.74 20.96 40.30
C THR A 129 -11.04 20.98 41.63
#